data_AF-A0A830FDD4-F1
#
_entry.id   AF-A0A830FDD4-F1
#
_cell.length_a   1.000
_cell.length_b   1.000
_cell.length_c   1.000
_cell.angle_alpha   90.00
_cell.angle_beta   90.00
_cell.angle_gamma   90.00
#
_symmetry.space_group_name_H-M   'P 1'
#
loop_
_entity.id
_entity.type
_entity.pdbx_description
1 polymer ?
#
loop_
_entity_poly.entity_id
_entity_poly.type
_entity_poly.pdbx_seq_one_letter_code
_entity_poly.pdbx_strand_id
1 'polypeptide(L)'
;MPQIFDFYCSNPDCGFEMPSGWGYYMYAVADDGERVHCPHPGEMRRAREVIGEDASQKEIDRRTGFNTQCFCIHCATQVDLDLDRDEKACPECQSNAVKTIDELVDEQCPVCEDETVVAEDTGAIA
;
A
#
# COMPACT_ATOMS: atom_id res chain seq x y z
N MET A 1 -3.74 14.33 -12.08
CA MET A 1 -4.15 12.97 -11.70
C MET A 1 -2.96 12.07 -12.05
N PRO A 2 -2.35 11.39 -11.07
CA PRO A 2 -1.18 10.53 -11.28
C PRO A 2 -1.52 9.31 -12.15
N GLN A 3 -0.52 8.76 -12.83
CA GLN A 3 -0.65 7.51 -13.60
C GLN A 3 -0.80 6.32 -12.66
N ILE A 4 -1.55 5.31 -13.10
CA ILE A 4 -1.71 4.03 -12.41
C ILE A 4 -0.71 3.03 -12.99
N PHE A 5 -0.04 2.30 -12.10
CA PHE A 5 0.95 1.30 -12.47
C PHE A 5 0.52 -0.09 -12.04
N ASP A 6 0.83 -1.09 -12.87
CA ASP A 6 0.82 -2.49 -12.49
C ASP A 6 2.23 -2.90 -12.08
N PHE A 7 2.33 -3.69 -11.00
CA PHE A 7 3.60 -4.07 -10.39
C PHE A 7 3.71 -5.59 -10.34
N TYR A 8 4.68 -6.15 -11.07
CA TYR A 8 4.81 -7.60 -11.22
C TYR A 8 6.25 -8.00 -11.53
N CYS A 9 6.56 -9.30 -11.46
CA CYS A 9 7.86 -9.81 -11.92
C CYS A 9 7.88 -10.04 -13.43
N SER A 10 8.93 -9.61 -14.13
CA SER A 10 9.05 -9.81 -15.58
C SER A 10 9.28 -11.27 -16.00
N ASN A 11 9.56 -12.20 -15.06
CA ASN A 11 9.58 -13.62 -15.34
C ASN A 11 8.14 -14.16 -15.52
N PRO A 12 7.75 -14.67 -16.70
CA PRO A 12 6.39 -15.16 -16.96
C PRO A 12 6.02 -16.43 -16.16
N ASP A 13 7.00 -17.15 -15.62
CA ASP A 13 6.79 -18.31 -14.74
C ASP A 13 6.65 -17.91 -13.25
N CYS A 14 6.87 -16.63 -12.92
CA CYS A 14 6.71 -16.08 -11.59
C CYS A 14 5.33 -15.42 -11.42
N GLY A 15 4.59 -15.83 -10.40
CA GLY A 15 3.27 -15.24 -10.07
C GLY A 15 3.34 -14.04 -9.11
N PHE A 16 4.49 -13.39 -8.99
CA PHE A 16 4.60 -12.21 -8.11
C PHE A 16 3.89 -11.01 -8.73
N GLU A 17 2.90 -10.51 -7.99
CA GLU A 17 2.14 -9.30 -8.30
C GLU A 17 1.89 -8.51 -7.01
N MET A 18 1.81 -7.18 -7.15
CA MET A 18 1.41 -6.25 -6.11
C MET A 18 0.18 -5.47 -6.61
N PRO A 19 -0.59 -4.81 -5.72
CA PRO A 19 -1.80 -4.14 -6.14
C PRO A 19 -1.52 -3.01 -7.13
N SER A 20 -2.35 -2.91 -8.17
CA SER A 20 -2.31 -1.80 -9.13
C SER A 20 -2.64 -0.47 -8.45
N GLY A 21 -1.93 0.60 -8.80
CA GLY A 21 -2.20 1.92 -8.25
C GLY A 21 -0.97 2.83 -8.17
N TRP A 22 -0.91 3.61 -7.10
CA TRP A 22 0.20 4.52 -6.80
C TRP A 22 1.15 3.98 -5.74
N GLY A 23 0.98 2.73 -5.32
CA GLY A 23 1.77 2.13 -4.23
C GLY A 23 1.37 2.55 -2.82
N TYR A 24 0.36 3.41 -2.67
CA TYR A 24 -0.20 3.81 -1.40
C TYR A 24 -1.67 4.21 -1.53
N TYR A 25 -2.39 4.21 -0.41
CA TYR A 25 -3.79 4.63 -0.36
C TYR A 25 -4.12 5.29 0.98
N MET A 26 -5.12 6.16 0.97
CA MET A 26 -5.63 6.78 2.20
C MET A 26 -6.45 5.77 3.00
N TYR A 27 -6.34 5.81 4.33
CA TYR A 27 -7.24 5.09 5.22
C TYR A 27 -7.88 6.02 6.26
N ALA A 28 -8.96 5.55 6.87
CA ALA A 28 -9.56 6.13 8.07
C ALA A 28 -9.67 5.07 9.17
N VAL A 29 -9.38 5.44 10.41
CA VAL A 29 -9.46 4.55 11.58
C VAL A 29 -10.89 4.56 12.10
N ALA A 30 -11.57 3.41 12.09
CA ALA A 30 -12.89 3.19 12.68
C ALA A 30 -12.85 3.22 14.22
N ASP A 31 -14.01 3.23 14.88
CA ASP A 31 -14.10 3.38 16.35
C ASP A 31 -13.50 2.19 17.12
N ASP A 32 -13.43 1.02 16.50
CA ASP A 32 -12.79 -0.19 17.02
C ASP A 32 -11.27 -0.23 16.76
N GLY A 33 -10.72 0.78 16.08
CA GLY A 33 -9.31 0.87 15.72
C GLY A 33 -8.94 0.26 14.38
N GLU A 34 -9.89 -0.34 13.63
CA GLU A 34 -9.62 -0.88 12.30
C GLU A 34 -9.27 0.24 11.31
N ARG A 35 -8.24 0.02 10.47
CA ARG A 35 -7.94 0.91 9.34
C ARG A 35 -8.80 0.52 8.14
N VAL A 36 -9.70 1.40 7.74
CA VAL A 36 -10.59 1.22 6.60
C VAL A 36 -10.04 1.97 5.40
N HIS A 37 -9.87 1.29 4.27
CA HIS A 37 -9.44 1.88 3.00
C HIS A 37 -10.43 2.95 2.50
N CYS A 38 -9.90 4.11 2.14
CA CYS A 38 -10.60 5.25 1.54
C CYS A 38 -10.15 5.41 0.07
N PRO A 39 -10.93 4.91 -0.90
CA PRO A 39 -10.51 4.86 -2.30
C PRO A 39 -10.51 6.25 -2.94
N HIS A 40 -9.55 6.47 -3.86
CA HIS A 40 -9.54 7.62 -4.74
C HIS A 40 -10.29 7.31 -6.06
N PRO A 41 -11.11 8.23 -6.59
CA PRO A 41 -11.50 9.51 -5.99
C PRO A 41 -12.60 9.37 -4.92
N GLY A 42 -12.56 10.26 -3.92
CA GLY A 42 -13.61 10.38 -2.89
C GLY A 42 -13.18 9.90 -1.51
N GLU A 43 -11.88 9.80 -1.29
CA GLU A 43 -11.25 9.31 -0.08
C GLU A 43 -11.71 10.08 1.18
N MET A 44 -11.85 11.40 1.08
CA MET A 44 -12.33 12.24 2.20
C MET A 44 -13.81 12.01 2.52
N ARG A 45 -14.63 11.71 1.52
CA ARG A 45 -16.04 11.35 1.75
C ARG A 45 -16.10 10.02 2.48
N ARG A 46 -15.34 9.02 2.02
CA ARG A 46 -15.28 7.72 2.70
C ARG A 46 -14.76 7.83 4.12
N ALA A 47 -13.75 8.66 4.36
CA ALA A 47 -13.24 8.91 5.71
C ALA A 47 -14.31 9.47 6.66
N ARG A 48 -15.15 10.39 6.17
CA ARG A 48 -16.28 10.92 6.94
C ARG A 48 -17.37 9.88 7.20
N GLU A 49 -17.65 9.00 6.24
CA GLU A 49 -18.57 7.88 6.46
C GLU A 49 -18.07 6.93 7.57
N VAL A 50 -16.75 6.74 7.68
CA VAL A 50 -16.11 5.88 8.68
C VAL A 50 -16.00 6.56 10.05
N ILE A 51 -15.58 7.82 10.09
CA ILE A 51 -15.28 8.54 11.34
C ILE A 51 -16.55 9.21 11.91
N GLY A 52 -17.49 9.59 11.05
CA GLY A 52 -18.68 10.37 11.37
C GLY A 52 -18.75 11.65 10.53
N GLU A 53 -19.91 11.91 9.92
CA GLU A 53 -20.13 13.07 9.04
C GLU A 53 -19.93 14.42 9.75
N ASP A 54 -20.25 14.46 11.05
CA ASP A 54 -20.12 15.64 11.92
C ASP A 54 -18.74 15.75 12.59
N ALA A 55 -17.80 14.84 12.27
CA ALA A 55 -16.47 14.85 12.86
C ALA A 55 -15.73 16.16 12.55
N SER A 56 -15.06 16.70 13.57
CA SER A 56 -14.26 17.92 13.41
C SER A 56 -13.06 17.65 12.49
N GLN A 57 -12.54 18.69 11.81
CA GLN A 57 -11.34 18.53 10.98
C GLN A 57 -10.16 17.95 11.77
N LYS A 58 -9.98 18.38 13.02
CA LYS A 58 -8.93 17.85 13.92
C LYS A 58 -9.09 16.35 14.17
N GLU A 59 -10.32 15.86 14.26
CA GLU A 59 -10.59 14.44 14.44
C GLU A 59 -10.33 13.66 13.15
N ILE A 60 -10.75 14.19 12.00
CA ILE A 60 -10.44 13.64 10.68
C ILE A 60 -8.92 13.51 10.53
N ASP A 61 -8.16 14.60 10.70
CA ASP A 61 -6.70 14.61 10.57
C ASP A 61 -6.02 13.58 11.47
N ARG A 62 -6.53 13.40 12.70
CA ARG A 62 -6.01 12.41 13.66
C ARG A 62 -6.29 10.98 13.24
N ARG A 63 -7.46 10.72 12.64
CA ARG A 63 -7.96 9.38 12.33
C ARG A 63 -7.74 8.97 10.89
N THR A 64 -7.19 9.84 10.05
CA THR A 64 -6.78 9.49 8.70
C THR A 64 -5.27 9.34 8.61
N GLY A 65 -4.80 8.56 7.64
CA GLY A 65 -3.39 8.38 7.32
C GLY A 65 -3.26 7.75 5.93
N PHE A 66 -2.04 7.36 5.58
CA PHE A 66 -1.76 6.70 4.30
C PHE A 66 -1.04 5.39 4.57
N ASN A 67 -1.56 4.29 4.03
CA ASN A 67 -0.85 3.03 4.00
C ASN A 67 -0.02 2.98 2.71
N THR A 68 1.25 2.61 2.83
CA THR A 68 2.12 2.23 1.72
C THR A 68 2.08 0.72 1.54
N GLN A 69 1.88 0.28 0.30
CA GLN A 69 1.95 -1.12 -0.08
C GLN A 69 3.41 -1.59 -0.02
N CYS A 70 3.64 -2.58 0.82
CA CYS A 70 4.95 -3.14 1.08
C CYS A 70 4.95 -4.66 0.89
N PHE A 71 6.15 -5.21 0.78
CA PHE A 71 6.37 -6.65 0.70
C PHE A 71 7.47 -7.05 1.67
N CYS A 72 7.20 -8.05 2.50
CA CYS A 72 8.22 -8.66 3.33
C CYS A 72 8.99 -9.71 2.52
N ILE A 73 10.25 -9.41 2.18
CA ILE A 73 11.10 -10.32 1.42
C ILE A 73 11.57 -11.54 2.25
N HIS A 74 11.35 -11.53 3.56
CA HIS A 74 11.70 -12.66 4.43
C HIS A 74 10.60 -13.75 4.47
N CYS A 75 9.32 -13.35 4.56
CA CYS A 75 8.19 -14.31 4.61
C CYS A 75 7.31 -14.26 3.37
N ALA A 76 7.72 -13.54 2.33
CA ALA A 76 7.03 -13.39 1.05
C ALA A 76 5.56 -12.95 1.20
N THR A 77 5.29 -11.99 2.08
CA THR A 77 3.92 -11.52 2.39
C THR A 77 3.76 -10.05 2.04
N GLN A 78 2.66 -9.72 1.36
CA GLN A 78 2.23 -8.33 1.14
C GLN A 78 1.71 -7.75 2.46
N VAL A 79 2.14 -6.54 2.79
CA VAL A 79 1.76 -5.87 4.04
C VAL A 79 1.54 -4.39 3.76
N ASP A 80 0.56 -3.79 4.43
CA ASP A 80 0.29 -2.36 4.33
C ASP A 80 0.75 -1.67 5.60
N LEU A 81 1.63 -0.68 5.46
CA LEU A 81 2.21 0.06 6.58
C LEU A 81 2.05 1.56 6.38
N ASP A 82 1.64 2.27 7.42
CA ASP A 82 1.73 3.72 7.47
C ASP A 82 3.14 4.09 7.90
N LEU A 83 4.03 4.38 6.94
CA LEU A 83 5.47 4.57 7.23
C LEU A 83 5.77 5.79 8.10
N ASP A 84 4.81 6.69 8.32
CA ASP A 84 4.94 7.81 9.25
C ASP A 84 4.59 7.42 10.70
N ARG A 85 3.85 6.31 10.90
CA ARG A 85 3.29 5.90 12.20
C ARG A 85 3.74 4.51 12.67
N ASP A 86 3.99 3.61 11.73
CA ASP A 86 4.31 2.22 11.97
C ASP A 86 5.82 2.01 11.90
N GLU A 87 6.32 1.03 12.65
CA GLU A 87 7.67 0.53 12.42
C GLU A 87 7.70 -0.19 11.07
N LYS A 88 8.78 0.00 10.30
CA LYS A 88 8.99 -0.68 9.02
C LYS A 88 9.41 -2.15 9.26
N ALA A 89 8.48 -2.92 9.81
CA ALA A 89 8.62 -4.31 10.19
C ALA A 89 7.37 -5.09 9.77
N CYS A 90 7.55 -6.36 9.41
CA CYS A 90 6.45 -7.20 8.98
C CYS A 90 5.57 -7.59 10.18
N PRO A 91 4.25 -7.33 10.17
CA PRO A 91 3.36 -7.76 11.26
C PRO A 91 3.27 -9.28 11.42
N GLU A 92 3.49 -10.05 10.35
CA GLU A 92 3.38 -11.51 10.36
C GLU A 92 4.62 -12.20 10.93
N CYS A 93 5.82 -11.76 10.54
CA CYS A 93 7.08 -12.42 10.91
C CYS A 93 8.05 -11.55 11.73
N GLN A 94 7.69 -10.29 12.01
CA GLN A 94 8.48 -9.31 12.76
C GLN A 94 9.86 -8.97 12.15
N SER A 95 10.10 -9.37 10.90
CA SER A 95 11.33 -9.04 10.19
C SER A 95 11.30 -7.58 9.69
N ASN A 96 12.44 -6.90 9.77
CA ASN A 96 12.64 -5.58 9.19
C ASN A 96 13.02 -5.64 7.70
N ALA A 97 13.02 -6.83 7.11
CA ALA A 97 13.20 -7.03 5.67
C ALA A 97 11.88 -6.76 4.92
N VAL A 98 11.37 -5.54 5.07
CA VAL A 98 10.19 -5.03 4.37
C VAL A 98 10.66 -3.99 3.36
N LYS A 99 10.26 -4.16 2.11
CA LYS A 99 10.47 -3.17 1.04
C LYS A 99 9.14 -2.56 0.63
N THR A 100 9.13 -1.25 0.35
CA THR A 100 7.98 -0.63 -0.33
C THR A 100 7.92 -1.13 -1.77
N ILE A 101 6.77 -0.95 -2.42
CA ILE A 101 6.65 -1.27 -3.84
C ILE A 101 7.67 -0.50 -4.70
N ASP A 102 7.92 0.77 -4.40
CA ASP A 102 8.91 1.60 -5.11
C ASP A 102 10.35 1.10 -4.89
N GLU A 103 10.66 0.58 -3.69
CA GLU A 103 11.95 -0.04 -3.39
C GLU A 103 12.12 -1.43 -4.01
N LEU A 104 11.04 -2.04 -4.51
CA LEU A 104 11.09 -3.32 -5.22
C LEU A 104 11.30 -3.14 -6.72
N VAL A 105 10.78 -2.06 -7.32
CA VAL A 105 10.93 -1.79 -8.75
C VAL A 105 12.41 -1.76 -9.13
N ASP A 106 12.74 -2.39 -10.26
CA ASP A 106 14.10 -2.59 -10.80
C ASP A 106 15.03 -3.48 -9.94
N GLU A 107 14.58 -3.94 -8.77
CA GLU A 107 15.31 -4.93 -7.98
C GLU A 107 14.97 -6.35 -8.44
N GLN A 108 15.88 -7.28 -8.13
CA GLN A 108 15.66 -8.71 -8.34
C GLN A 108 14.41 -9.16 -7.56
N CYS A 109 13.55 -9.94 -8.22
CA CYS A 109 12.30 -10.41 -7.66
C CYS A 109 12.57 -11.26 -6.42
N PRO A 110 11.96 -10.91 -5.27
CA PRO A 110 12.19 -11.63 -4.01
C PRO A 110 11.52 -13.00 -3.95
N VAL A 111 10.77 -13.40 -4.99
CA VAL A 111 10.06 -14.68 -5.05
C VAL A 111 10.78 -15.70 -5.92
N CYS A 112 11.15 -15.32 -7.15
CA CYS A 112 11.84 -16.23 -8.07
C CYS A 112 13.36 -16.04 -8.13
N GLU A 113 13.87 -14.89 -7.70
CA GLU A 113 15.30 -14.53 -7.79
C GLU A 113 15.89 -14.54 -9.21
N ASP A 114 15.07 -14.69 -10.27
CA ASP A 114 15.57 -14.82 -11.64
C ASP A 114 15.57 -13.49 -12.40
N GLU A 115 14.48 -12.73 -12.30
CA GLU A 115 14.22 -11.50 -13.05
C GLU A 115 13.85 -10.34 -12.11
N THR A 116 13.61 -9.14 -12.65
CA THR A 116 13.30 -7.95 -11.85
C THR A 116 11.81 -7.73 -11.65
N VAL A 117 11.47 -6.91 -10.65
CA VAL A 117 10.13 -6.34 -10.52
C VAL A 117 10.02 -5.12 -11.42
N VAL A 118 8.91 -5.02 -12.16
CA VAL A 118 8.61 -3.92 -13.07
C VAL A 118 7.40 -3.13 -12.60
N ALA A 119 7.42 -1.82 -12.85
CA ALA A 119 6.25 -0.95 -12.79
C ALA A 119 5.82 -0.61 -14.22
N GLU A 120 4.70 -1.14 -14.67
CA GLU A 120 4.17 -0.91 -16.01
C GLU A 120 3.09 0.18 -15.95
N ASP A 121 3.25 1.24 -16.75
CA ASP A 121 2.21 2.27 -16.90
C ASP A 121 0.99 1.68 -17.61
N THR A 122 -0.14 1.65 -16.91
CA THR A 122 -1.41 1.12 -17.43
C THR A 122 -2.06 2.05 -18.46
N GLY A 123 -1.59 3.30 -18.57
CA GLY A 123 -2.25 4.38 -19.30
C GLY A 123 -3.54 4.89 -18.64
N ALA A 124 -3.93 4.32 -17.50
CA ALA A 124 -5.05 4.78 -16.70
C ALA A 124 -4.62 5.89 -15.74
N ILE A 125 -5.56 6.81 -15.51
CA ILE A 125 -5.36 7.99 -14.69
C ILE A 125 -6.49 8.03 -13.66
N ALA A 126 -6.15 8.17 -12.38
CA ALA A 126 -7.12 8.28 -11.27
C ALA A 126 -7.09 9.68 -10.64
#